data_AF-A0A1Z9GQR1-F1
#
_entry.id   AF-A0A1Z9GQR1-F1
#
_cell.length_a   1.000
_cell.length_b   1.000
_cell.length_c   1.000
_cell.angle_alpha   90.00
_cell.angle_beta   90.00
_cell.angle_gamma   90.00
#
_symmetry.space_group_name_H-M   'P 1'
#
loop_
_entity.id
_entity.type
_entity.pdbx_description
1 polymer ?
#
loop_
_entity_poly.entity_id
_entity_poly.type
_entity_poly.pdbx_seq_one_letter_code
_entity_poly.pdbx_strand_id
1 'polypeptide(L)'
;MGYIENLKLATAEANRLREEKTQAKRPPADPRIVSTVPLKQQVQEYLQSQPPIMRNKPISLMALRAQLQGGYNARPSAGDLGIALTSLGFSRKRDYSKAGGSGRRYWFPPPQMR
;
A
#
# COMPACT_ATOMS: atom_id res chain seq x y z
N MET A 1 0.14 -36.65 3.28
CA MET A 1 0.72 -35.51 2.54
C MET A 1 0.69 -35.81 1.07
N GLY A 2 -0.06 -35.03 0.29
CA GLY A 2 -0.22 -35.24 -1.14
C GLY A 2 0.98 -34.73 -1.94
N TYR A 3 1.28 -35.34 -3.08
CA TYR A 3 2.37 -34.94 -3.98
C TYR A 3 2.37 -33.44 -4.32
N ILE A 4 1.18 -32.86 -4.50
CA ILE A 4 0.97 -31.44 -4.78
C ILE A 4 1.35 -30.54 -3.59
N GLU A 5 1.15 -31.00 -2.35
CA GLU A 5 1.55 -30.25 -1.15
C GLU A 5 3.08 -30.21 -1.02
N ASN A 6 3.74 -31.33 -1.28
CA ASN A 6 5.21 -31.40 -1.27
C ASN A 6 5.83 -30.49 -2.35
N LEU A 7 5.23 -30.43 -3.54
CA LEU A 7 5.65 -29.50 -4.60
C LEU A 7 5.49 -28.04 -4.16
N LYS A 8 4.37 -27.68 -3.54
CA LYS A 8 4.14 -26.32 -3.01
C LYS A 8 5.15 -25.96 -1.92
N LEU A 9 5.43 -26.88 -0.99
CA LEU A 9 6.41 -26.67 0.08
C LEU A 9 7.82 -26.46 -0.49
N ALA A 10 8.27 -27.31 -1.43
CA ALA A 10 9.58 -27.19 -2.07
C ALA A 10 9.73 -25.87 -2.84
N THR A 11 8.69 -25.43 -3.56
CA THR A 11 8.70 -24.14 -4.26
C THR A 11 8.71 -22.94 -3.30
N ALA A 12 7.97 -23.01 -2.19
CA ALA A 12 7.98 -21.95 -1.17
C ALA A 12 9.34 -21.83 -0.49
N GLU A 13 9.99 -22.95 -0.19
CA GLU A 13 11.32 -22.99 0.39
C GLU A 13 12.39 -22.45 -0.57
N ALA A 14 12.34 -22.86 -1.85
CA ALA A 14 13.23 -22.33 -2.88
C ALA A 14 13.07 -20.82 -3.08
N ASN A 15 11.85 -20.29 -3.00
CA ASN A 15 11.59 -18.85 -3.08
C ASN A 15 12.17 -18.10 -1.88
N ARG A 16 11.98 -18.61 -0.65
CA ARG A 16 12.57 -18.03 0.57
C ARG A 16 14.09 -17.95 0.50
N LEU A 17 14.74 -19.04 0.08
CA LEU A 17 16.20 -19.10 -0.07
C LEU A 17 16.73 -18.09 -1.11
N ARG A 18 15.94 -17.84 -2.16
CA ARG A 18 16.27 -16.87 -3.21
C ARG A 18 16.08 -15.44 -2.72
N GLU A 19 15.03 -15.18 -1.95
CA GLU A 19 14.80 -13.89 -1.30
C GLU A 19 15.89 -13.57 -0.28
N GLU A 20 16.27 -14.52 0.57
CA GLU A 20 17.36 -14.39 1.55
C GLU A 20 18.70 -14.07 0.88
N LYS A 21 19.07 -14.82 -0.18
CA LYS A 21 20.28 -14.53 -0.97
C LYS A 21 20.24 -13.17 -1.64
N THR A 22 19.05 -12.71 -2.04
CA THR A 22 18.88 -11.40 -2.65
C THR A 22 18.98 -10.28 -1.62
N GLN A 23 18.49 -10.51 -0.39
CA GLN A 23 18.62 -9.57 0.73
C GLN A 23 20.08 -9.43 1.20
N ALA A 24 20.82 -10.54 1.28
CA ALA A 24 22.21 -10.56 1.73
C ALA A 24 23.20 -9.81 0.80
N LYS A 25 22.82 -9.59 -0.47
CA LYS A 25 23.65 -8.89 -1.46
C LYS A 25 23.26 -7.42 -1.68
N ARG A 26 22.31 -6.90 -0.92
CA ARG A 26 21.91 -5.50 -1.07
C ARG A 26 23.01 -4.60 -0.53
N PRO A 27 23.42 -3.56 -1.28
CA PRO A 27 24.33 -2.56 -0.74
C PRO A 27 23.72 -1.96 0.54
N PRO A 28 24.56 -1.51 1.50
CA PRO A 28 24.08 -0.86 2.70
C PRO A 28 23.14 0.28 2.30
N ALA A 29 21.95 0.31 2.91
CA ALA A 29 20.94 1.31 2.61
C ALA A 29 21.51 2.71 2.86
N ASP A 30 21.34 3.63 1.91
CA ASP A 30 21.73 5.03 2.11
C ASP A 30 20.99 5.55 3.36
N PRO A 31 21.70 6.11 4.35
CA PRO A 31 21.09 6.56 5.61
C PRO A 31 20.04 7.66 5.43
N ARG A 32 19.97 8.30 4.26
CA ARG A 32 18.91 9.26 3.90
C ARG A 32 17.59 8.58 3.55
N ILE A 33 17.59 7.27 3.30
CA ILE A 33 16.39 6.50 2.95
C ILE A 33 15.64 6.17 4.25
N VAL A 34 14.48 6.80 4.42
CA VAL A 34 13.56 6.61 5.55
C VAL A 34 12.76 5.31 5.38
N SER A 35 12.34 4.99 4.16
CA SER A 35 11.62 3.73 3.87
C SER A 35 12.08 3.12 2.55
N THR A 36 12.41 1.83 2.59
CA THR A 36 12.72 1.02 1.40
C THR A 36 11.49 0.29 0.86
N VAL A 37 10.36 0.34 1.58
CA VAL A 37 9.11 -0.32 1.16
C VAL A 37 8.44 0.52 0.08
N PRO A 38 8.13 -0.04 -1.11
CA PRO A 38 7.45 0.69 -2.17
C PRO A 38 6.13 1.30 -1.69
N LEU A 39 5.85 2.55 -2.08
CA LEU A 39 4.67 3.28 -1.59
C LEU A 39 3.35 2.53 -1.84
N LYS A 40 3.21 1.87 -2.99
CA LYS A 40 2.04 1.03 -3.31
C LYS A 40 1.85 -0.09 -2.28
N GLN A 41 2.93 -0.74 -1.88
CA GLN A 41 2.90 -1.80 -0.88
C GLN A 41 2.52 -1.25 0.49
N GLN A 42 3.12 -0.13 0.92
CA GLN A 42 2.73 0.51 2.19
C GLN A 42 1.23 0.87 2.22
N VAL A 43 0.69 1.40 1.11
CA VAL A 43 -0.74 1.71 0.99
C VAL A 43 -1.59 0.43 1.10
N GLN A 44 -1.19 -0.65 0.43
CA GLN A 44 -1.92 -1.92 0.48
C GLN A 44 -1.92 -2.53 1.88
N GLU A 45 -0.77 -2.56 2.56
CA GLU A 45 -0.62 -3.05 3.93
C GLU A 45 -1.46 -2.21 4.90
N TYR A 46 -1.44 -0.88 4.74
CA TYR A 46 -2.29 0.02 5.53
C TYR A 46 -3.78 -0.28 5.34
N LEU A 47 -4.24 -0.49 4.10
CA LEU A 47 -5.65 -0.82 3.83
C LEU A 47 -6.04 -2.18 4.41
N GLN A 48 -5.14 -3.16 4.35
CA GLN A 48 -5.36 -4.48 4.92
C GLN A 48 -5.35 -4.47 6.46
N SER A 49 -4.60 -3.58 7.10
CA SER A 49 -4.63 -3.45 8.56
C SER A 49 -5.91 -2.78 9.08
N GLN A 50 -6.67 -2.07 8.22
CA GLN A 50 -7.93 -1.47 8.63
C GLN A 50 -9.04 -2.51 8.86
N PRO A 51 -9.92 -2.28 9.85
CA PRO A 51 -11.15 -3.06 10.03
C PRO A 51 -12.03 -3.05 8.77
N PRO A 52 -12.81 -4.11 8.48
CA PRO A 52 -13.65 -4.21 7.27
C PRO A 52 -14.58 -3.00 7.06
N ILE A 53 -15.16 -2.47 8.14
CA ILE A 53 -16.03 -1.28 8.11
C ILE A 53 -15.28 -0.04 7.61
N MET A 54 -13.97 0.07 7.87
CA MET A 54 -13.16 1.20 7.47
C MET A 54 -12.62 1.05 6.04
N ARG A 55 -12.41 -0.17 5.54
CA ARG A 55 -11.97 -0.42 4.16
C ARG A 55 -12.94 0.11 3.11
N ASN A 56 -14.23 0.08 3.43
CA ASN A 56 -15.30 0.58 2.55
C ASN A 56 -15.49 2.10 2.60
N LYS A 57 -14.80 2.81 3.50
CA LYS A 57 -14.96 4.26 3.65
C LYS A 57 -14.08 5.01 2.66
N PRO A 58 -14.55 6.16 2.14
CA PRO A 58 -13.72 7.03 1.33
C PRO A 58 -12.57 7.61 2.18
N ILE A 59 -11.38 7.64 1.60
CA ILE A 59 -10.15 8.07 2.28
C ILE A 59 -9.70 9.43 1.75
N SER A 60 -9.29 10.31 2.66
CA SER A 60 -8.64 11.57 2.28
C SER A 60 -7.12 11.38 2.12
N LEU A 61 -6.52 12.05 1.15
CA LEU A 61 -5.05 11.99 0.95
C LEU A 61 -4.28 12.45 2.19
N MET A 62 -4.81 13.44 2.92
CA MET A 62 -4.16 13.95 4.14
C MET A 62 -4.11 12.88 5.23
N ALA A 63 -5.23 12.18 5.45
CA ALA A 63 -5.29 11.09 6.42
C ALA A 63 -4.36 9.94 6.03
N LEU A 64 -4.35 9.55 4.75
CA LEU A 64 -3.47 8.49 4.25
C LEU A 64 -1.98 8.88 4.38
N ARG A 65 -1.62 10.10 4.00
CA ARG A 65 -0.24 10.61 4.09
C ARG A 65 0.29 10.62 5.53
N ALA A 66 -0.58 10.80 6.52
CA ALA A 66 -0.18 10.79 7.92
C ALA A 66 0.30 9.40 8.40
N GLN A 67 -0.12 8.33 7.71
CA GLN A 67 0.13 6.93 8.08
C GLN A 67 1.27 6.28 7.29
N LEU A 68 1.85 6.98 6.31
CA LEU A 68 2.81 6.42 5.36
C LEU A 68 4.13 7.17 5.41
N GLN A 69 5.20 6.47 5.05
CA GLN A 69 6.56 7.01 5.04
C GLN A 69 7.05 7.18 3.60
N GLY A 70 7.72 8.30 3.33
CA GLY A 70 8.37 8.51 2.04
C GLY A 70 9.71 7.78 1.98
N GLY A 71 10.25 7.65 0.76
CA GLY A 71 11.58 7.06 0.56
C GLY A 71 12.70 7.96 1.09
N TYR A 72 12.85 9.16 0.51
CA TYR A 72 13.85 10.15 0.92
C TYR A 72 13.29 11.26 1.83
N ASN A 73 11.97 11.38 1.90
CA ASN A 73 11.27 12.38 2.70
C ASN A 73 10.48 11.69 3.81
N ALA A 74 10.24 12.37 4.91
CA ALA A 74 9.45 11.83 6.02
C ALA A 74 8.04 11.37 5.60
N ARG A 75 7.45 11.99 4.56
CA ARG A 75 6.10 11.65 4.06
C ARG A 75 6.05 11.64 2.53
N PRO A 76 5.27 10.73 1.91
CA PRO A 76 5.11 10.68 0.46
C PRO A 76 4.40 11.93 -0.07
N SER A 77 4.62 12.24 -1.35
CA SER A 77 3.94 13.34 -2.02
C SER A 77 2.48 12.99 -2.31
N ALA A 78 1.62 14.01 -2.44
CA ALA A 78 0.21 13.79 -2.78
C ALA A 78 0.04 13.20 -4.20
N GLY A 79 0.97 13.49 -5.12
CA GLY A 79 0.98 12.94 -6.47
C GLY A 79 1.28 11.45 -6.47
N ASP A 80 2.34 11.03 -5.78
CA ASP A 80 2.73 9.62 -5.68
C ASP A 80 1.65 8.77 -5.01
N LEU A 81 1.01 9.32 -3.97
CA LEU A 81 -0.14 8.68 -3.34
C LEU A 81 -1.32 8.53 -4.31
N GLY A 82 -1.58 9.54 -5.14
CA GLY A 82 -2.62 9.45 -6.15
C GLY A 82 -2.35 8.38 -7.19
N ILE A 83 -1.09 8.25 -7.65
CA ILE A 83 -0.65 7.20 -8.58
C ILE A 83 -0.82 5.82 -7.92
N ALA A 84 -0.35 5.66 -6.67
CA ALA A 84 -0.48 4.42 -5.93
C ALA A 84 -1.95 4.00 -5.75
N LEU A 85 -2.82 4.91 -5.33
CA LEU A 85 -4.25 4.64 -5.16
C LEU A 85 -4.93 4.28 -6.48
N THR A 86 -4.62 4.99 -7.57
CA THR A 86 -5.14 4.67 -8.91
C THR A 86 -4.72 3.27 -9.34
N SER A 87 -3.46 2.88 -9.08
CA SER A 87 -2.96 1.54 -9.40
C SER A 87 -3.62 0.41 -8.58
N LEU A 88 -4.25 0.76 -7.45
CA LEU A 88 -5.03 -0.14 -6.59
C LEU A 88 -6.54 -0.10 -6.92
N GLY A 89 -6.94 0.63 -7.97
CA GLY A 89 -8.33 0.71 -8.42
C GLY A 89 -9.19 1.74 -7.67
N PHE A 90 -8.60 2.59 -6.84
CA PHE A 90 -9.36 3.67 -6.20
C PHE A 90 -9.73 4.76 -7.21
N SER A 91 -10.90 5.36 -7.00
CA SER A 91 -11.39 6.46 -7.83
C SER A 91 -11.41 7.78 -7.06
N ARG A 92 -10.95 8.86 -7.69
CA ARG A 92 -10.93 10.19 -7.09
C ARG A 92 -12.22 10.94 -7.40
N LYS A 93 -12.97 11.33 -6.38
CA LYS A 93 -14.19 12.14 -6.52
C LYS A 93 -14.20 13.30 -5.52
N ARG A 94 -14.82 14.41 -5.92
CA ARG A 94 -15.06 15.55 -5.02
C ARG A 94 -16.38 15.32 -4.29
N ASP A 95 -16.35 15.51 -2.98
CA ASP A 95 -17.57 15.57 -2.18
C ASP A 95 -18.13 17.00 -2.21
N TYR A 96 -19.34 17.12 -2.74
CA TYR A 96 -20.13 18.36 -2.82
C TYR A 96 -21.35 18.32 -1.88
N SER A 97 -21.41 17.35 -0.96
CA SER A 97 -22.51 17.23 -0.01
C SER A 97 -22.63 18.48 0.86
N LYS A 98 -23.87 18.91 1.14
CA LYS A 98 -24.12 20.08 1.99
C LYS A 98 -23.75 19.86 3.47
N ALA A 99 -23.53 18.61 3.87
CA ALA A 99 -23.20 18.21 5.24
C ALA A 99 -21.69 18.22 5.57
N GLY A 100 -20.86 18.83 4.72
CA GLY A 100 -19.40 18.91 4.95
C GLY A 100 -18.54 18.75 3.70
N GLY A 101 -19.15 18.51 2.53
CA GLY A 101 -18.49 18.49 1.24
C GLY A 101 -18.14 19.89 0.75
N SER A 102 -17.11 20.51 1.34
CA SER A 102 -16.53 21.78 0.86
C SER A 102 -15.74 21.59 -0.45
N GLY A 103 -16.20 20.74 -1.37
CA GLY A 103 -15.48 20.36 -2.59
C GLY A 103 -14.21 19.55 -2.33
N ARG A 104 -14.08 18.95 -1.14
CA ARG A 104 -12.92 18.15 -0.73
C ARG A 104 -12.79 16.90 -1.61
N ARG A 105 -11.55 16.53 -1.93
CA ARG A 105 -11.26 15.35 -2.75
C ARG A 105 -11.09 14.12 -1.86
N TYR A 106 -11.85 13.09 -2.17
CA TYR A 106 -11.80 11.78 -1.53
C TYR A 106 -11.48 10.70 -2.55
N TRP A 107 -10.89 9.62 -2.06
CA TRP A 107 -10.60 8.41 -2.81
C TRP A 107 -11.55 7.32 -2.38
N PHE A 108 -12.30 6.78 -3.33
CA PHE A 108 -13.30 5.75 -3.10
C PHE A 108 -12.71 4.39 -3.45
N PRO A 109 -12.86 3.39 -2.57
CA PRO A 109 -12.34 2.05 -2.81
C PRO A 109 -13.00 1.39 -4.02
N PRO A 110 -12.30 0.47 -4.71
CA PRO A 110 -12.90 -0.29 -5.80
C PRO A 110 -14.07 -1.16 -5.28
N PRO A 111 -15.07 -1.47 -6.13
CA PRO A 111 -16.24 -2.28 -5.74
C PRO A 111 -15.88 -3.67 -5.18
N GLN A 112 -14.69 -4.17 -5.54
CA GLN A 112 -14.18 -5.51 -5.23
C GLN A 112 -13.58 -5.63 -3.82
N MET A 113 -13.45 -4.51 -3.09
CA MET A 113 -12.98 -4.50 -1.68
C MET A 113 -14.13 -4.65 -0.66
N ARG A 114 -15.36 -4.94 -1.11
CA ARG A 114 -16.54 -5.15 -0.27
C ARG A 114 -16.62 -6.54 0.33
#